data_AF-A0A150SMV3-F1
#
_entry.id   AF-A0A150SMV3-F1
#
_cell.length_a   1.000
_cell.length_b   1.000
_cell.length_c   1.000
_cell.angle_alpha   90.00
_cell.angle_beta   90.00
_cell.angle_gamma   90.00
#
_symmetry.space_group_name_H-M   'P 1'
#
loop_
_entity.id
_entity.type
_entity.pdbx_description
1 polymer ?
#
loop_
_entity_poly.entity_id
_entity_poly.type
_entity_poly.pdbx_seq_one_letter_code
_entity_poly.pdbx_strand_id
1 'polypeptide(L)' 'MSDVEDVLVAALRLSAEDRAAVAAALIQSLDEPEQTTEEVEAAWAEEIQQRLADVDAGVVTPVPWPEARRRILELTS' A
#
# COMPACT_ATOMS: atom_id res chain seq x y z
N MET A 1 -31.36 21.07 -1.93
CA MET A 1 -30.19 20.65 -2.70
C MET A 1 -29.12 20.32 -1.69
N SER A 2 -28.57 19.12 -1.76
CA SER A 2 -27.44 18.72 -0.89
C SER A 2 -26.11 19.16 -1.52
N ASP A 3 -25.07 19.34 -0.70
CA ASP A 3 -23.74 19.72 -1.19
C ASP A 3 -23.22 18.77 -2.29
N VAL A 4 -23.60 17.48 -2.23
CA VAL A 4 -23.26 16.47 -3.24
C VAL A 4 -23.97 16.73 -4.58
N GLU A 5 -25.25 17.11 -4.56
CA GLU A 5 -26.00 17.45 -5.76
C GLU A 5 -25.43 18.70 -6.44
N ASP A 6 -25.01 19.69 -5.66
CA ASP A 6 -24.43 20.93 -6.17
C ASP A 6 -23.09 20.69 -6.88
N VAL A 7 -22.23 19.85 -6.29
CA VAL A 7 -20.96 19.43 -6.90
C VAL A 7 -21.19 18.64 -8.19
N LEU A 8 -22.15 17.72 -8.19
CA LEU A 8 -22.49 16.93 -9.38
C LEU A 8 -23.00 17.83 -10.52
N VAL A 9 -23.92 18.76 -10.22
CA VAL A 9 -24.45 19.71 -11.20
C VAL A 9 -23.34 20.60 -11.76
N ALA A 10 -22.41 21.05 -10.92
CA ALA A 10 -21.28 21.85 -11.37
C ALA A 10 -20.33 21.05 -12.28
N ALA A 11 -19.98 19.81 -11.90
CA ALA A 11 -19.12 18.96 -12.70
C ALA A 11 -19.74 18.62 -14.07
N LEU A 12 -21.04 18.35 -14.13
CA LEU A 12 -21.74 18.02 -15.38
C LEU A 12 -21.78 19.17 -16.40
N ARG A 13 -21.53 20.42 -15.98
CA ARG A 13 -21.41 21.57 -16.89
C ARG A 13 -20.04 21.69 -17.57
N LEU A 14 -19.04 20.94 -17.10
CA LEU A 14 -17.68 20.98 -17.64
C LEU A 14 -17.58 20.21 -18.97
N SER A 15 -16.46 20.41 -19.67
CA SER A 15 -16.11 19.62 -20.86
C SER A 15 -15.92 18.14 -20.49
N ALA A 16 -15.94 17.24 -21.48
CA ALA A 16 -15.71 15.82 -21.21
C ALA A 16 -14.32 15.54 -20.59
N GLU A 17 -13.31 16.29 -21.01
CA GLU A 17 -11.94 16.21 -20.50
C GLU A 17 -11.84 16.66 -19.04
N ASP A 18 -12.41 17.82 -18.73
CA ASP A 18 -12.40 18.36 -17.36
C ASP A 18 -13.19 17.47 -16.39
N ARG A 19 -14.31 16.88 -16.85
CA ARG A 19 -15.05 15.89 -16.05
C ARG A 19 -14.21 14.65 -15.75
N ALA A 20 -13.41 14.18 -16.71
CA ALA A 20 -12.52 13.06 -16.49
C ALA A 20 -11.43 13.41 -15.46
N ALA A 21 -10.89 14.63 -15.50
CA ALA A 21 -9.92 15.12 -14.52
C ALA A 21 -10.53 15.20 -13.11
N VAL A 22 -11.75 15.74 -12.97
CA VAL A 22 -12.46 15.77 -11.68
C VAL A 22 -12.72 14.36 -11.15
N ALA A 23 -13.18 13.44 -11.99
CA ALA A 23 -13.42 12.06 -11.60
C ALA A 23 -12.12 11.38 -11.13
N ALA A 24 -11.01 11.56 -11.85
CA ALA A 24 -9.72 11.01 -11.48
C ALA A 24 -9.21 11.54 -10.13
N ALA A 25 -9.34 12.86 -9.89
CA ALA A 25 -8.96 13.46 -8.61
C ALA A 25 -9.82 12.96 -7.45
N LEU A 26 -11.13 12.79 -7.66
CA LEU A 26 -12.02 12.23 -6.65
C LEU A 26 -11.68 10.77 -6.35
N ILE A 27 -11.46 9.94 -7.37
CA ILE A 27 -11.03 8.54 -7.18
C ILE A 27 -9.71 8.50 -6.40
N GLN A 28 -8.71 9.30 -6.78
CA GLN A 28 -7.44 9.38 -6.07
C GLN A 28 -7.59 9.85 -4.61
N SER A 29 -8.59 10.68 -4.31
CA SER A 29 -8.86 11.10 -2.92
C SER A 29 -9.53 10.03 -2.06
N LEU A 30 -10.15 9.03 -2.70
CA LEU A 30 -10.78 7.89 -2.04
C LEU A 30 -9.82 6.72 -1.84
N ASP A 31 -8.72 6.70 -2.58
CA ASP A 31 -7.57 5.89 -2.22
C ASP A 31 -7.08 6.44 -0.87
N GLU A 32 -7.56 5.85 0.24
CA GLU A 32 -7.01 6.07 1.57
C GLU A 32 -5.49 6.05 1.43
N PRO A 33 -4.75 6.93 2.14
CA PRO A 33 -3.30 6.81 2.11
C PRO A 33 -2.99 5.36 2.47
N GLU A 34 -2.51 4.59 1.49
CA GLU A 34 -1.84 3.31 1.73
C GLU A 34 -0.98 3.56 2.96
N GLN A 35 -1.07 2.65 3.94
CA GLN A 35 -0.42 2.74 5.26
C GLN A 35 0.72 3.75 5.20
N THR A 36 0.60 4.84 5.96
CA THR A 36 1.59 5.91 5.87
C THR A 36 2.99 5.31 5.97
N THR A 37 4.00 5.92 5.36
CA THR A 37 5.37 5.41 5.48
C THR A 37 5.73 5.13 6.94
N GLU A 38 5.25 5.94 7.89
CA GLU A 38 5.40 5.71 9.33
C GLU A 38 4.72 4.43 9.84
N GLU A 39 3.48 4.16 9.42
CA GLU A 39 2.75 2.92 9.77
C GLU A 39 3.41 1.68 9.17
N VAL A 40 3.91 1.78 7.93
CA VAL A 40 4.67 0.70 7.29
C VAL A 40 5.95 0.44 8.06
N GLU A 41 6.76 1.47 8.32
CA GLU A 41 8.02 1.35 9.08
C GLU A 41 7.78 0.77 10.48
N ALA A 42 6.70 1.18 11.17
CA ALA A 42 6.33 0.65 12.47
C ALA A 42 5.98 -0.85 12.40
N ALA A 43 5.18 -1.27 11.42
CA ALA A 43 4.83 -2.67 11.21
C ALA A 43 6.06 -3.53 10.85
N TRP A 44 6.98 -3.01 10.02
CA TRP A 44 8.23 -3.69 9.72
C TRP A 44 9.14 -3.82 10.94
N ALA A 45 9.21 -2.79 11.80
CA ALA A 45 9.97 -2.86 13.04
C ALA A 45 9.42 -3.93 13.99
N GLU A 46 8.10 -4.01 14.17
CA GLU A 46 7.44 -5.03 14.98
C GLU A 46 7.72 -6.44 14.44
N GLU A 47 7.58 -6.65 13.13
CA GLU A 47 7.86 -7.93 12.48
C GLU A 47 9.32 -8.37 12.65
N ILE A 48 10.28 -7.44 12.53
CA ILE A 48 11.71 -7.74 12.76
C ILE A 48 11.94 -8.21 14.20
N GLN A 49 11.35 -7.54 15.18
CA GLN A 49 11.47 -7.95 16.59
C GLN A 49 10.88 -9.34 16.83
N GLN A 50 9.70 -9.61 16.27
CA GLN A 50 9.06 -10.92 16.39
C GLN A 50 9.92 -12.03 15.76
N ARG A 51 10.43 -11.81 14.54
CA ARG A 51 11.29 -12.80 13.86
C ARG A 51 12.59 -13.07 14.60
N LEU A 52 13.18 -12.06 15.21
CA LEU A 52 14.38 -12.24 16.03
C LEU A 52 14.07 -13.11 17.26
N ALA A 53 12.96 -12.83 17.95
CA ALA A 53 12.52 -13.61 19.09
C ALA A 53 12.24 -15.08 18.72
N ASP A 54 11.64 -15.35 17.56
CA ASP A 54 11.38 -16.70 17.07
C ASP A 54 12.68 -17.47 16.78
N VAL A 55 13.71 -16.79 16.26
CA VAL A 55 15.04 -17.38 16.04
C VAL A 55 15.71 -17.70 17.38
N ASP A 56 15.71 -16.76 18.32
CA ASP A 56 16.32 -16.92 19.63
C ASP A 56 15.63 -18.01 20.46
N ALA A 57 14.31 -18.13 20.33
CA ALA A 57 13.51 -19.19 20.95
C ALA A 57 13.60 -20.55 20.23
N GLY A 58 14.24 -20.60 19.06
CA GLY A 58 14.35 -21.82 18.24
C GLY A 58 13.03 -22.28 17.63
N VAL A 59 12.03 -21.39 17.54
CA VAL A 59 10.73 -21.66 16.90
C VAL A 59 10.92 -21.90 15.40
N VAL A 60 11.91 -21.24 14.80
CA VAL A 60 12.26 -21.38 13.38
C VAL A 60 13.69 -21.90 13.22
N THR A 61 13.93 -22.63 12.14
CA THR A 61 15.29 -23.02 11.72
C THR A 61 15.76 -22.11 10.59
N PRO A 62 16.77 -21.24 10.81
CA PRO A 62 17.27 -20.36 9.76
C PRO A 62 17.90 -21.14 8.60
N VAL A 63 17.70 -20.62 7.38
CA VAL A 63 18.36 -21.15 6.18
C VAL A 63 19.61 -20.29 5.90
N PRO A 64 20.76 -20.90 5.54
CA PRO A 64 21.94 -20.15 5.15
C PRO A 64 21.67 -19.20 3.98
N TRP A 65 22.20 -17.97 4.05
CA TRP A 65 21.98 -16.94 3.03
C TRP A 65 22.26 -17.38 1.58
N PRO A 66 23.34 -18.13 1.26
CA PRO A 66 23.57 -18.59 -0.11
C PRO A 66 22.41 -19.41 -0.69
N GLU A 67 21.79 -20.25 0.14
CA GLU A 67 20.65 -21.09 -0.25
C GLU A 67 19.38 -20.24 -0.39
N ALA A 68 19.12 -19.32 0.55
CA ALA A 68 17.99 -18.39 0.45
C ALA A 68 18.08 -17.51 -0.80
N ARG A 69 19.26 -16.94 -1.07
CA ARG A 69 19.53 -16.09 -2.25
C ARG A 69 19.30 -16.86 -3.55
N ARG A 70 19.76 -18.12 -3.63
CA ARG A 70 19.54 -18.97 -4.81
C ARG A 70 18.05 -19.12 -5.11
N ARG A 71 17.24 -19.46 -4.11
CA ARG A 71 15.77 -19.61 -4.26
C ARG A 71 15.08 -18.32 -4.68
N ILE A 72 15.46 -17.18 -4.10
CA ILE A 72 14.88 -15.87 -4.45
C ILE A 72 15.11 -15.57 -5.94
N LEU A 73 16.33 -15.77 -6.42
CA LEU A 73 16.69 -15.47 -7.81
C LEU A 73 16.05 -16.46 -8.82
N GLU A 74 15.89 -17.73 -8.41
CA GLU A 74 15.19 -18.75 -9.20
C GLU A 74 13.69 -18.42 -9.36
N LEU A 75 13.05 -17.78 -8.37
CA LEU A 75 11.64 -17.38 -8.45
C LEU A 75 11.37 -16.17 -9.36
N THR A 76 12.41 -15.40 -9.67
CA THR A 76 12.31 -14.16 -10.45
C THR A 76 12.78 -14.32 -11.91
N SER A 77 13.16 -15.53 -12.33
CA SER A 77 13.56 -15.87 -13.70
C SER A 77 12.41 -16.52 -14.47
#